data_AF-A0A9X2HN28-F1
#
_entry.id   AF-A0A9X2HN28-F1
#
_cell.length_a   1.000
_cell.length_b   1.000
_cell.length_c   1.000
_cell.angle_alpha   90.00
_cell.angle_beta   90.00
_cell.angle_gamma   90.00
#
_symmetry.space_group_name_H-M   'P 1'
#
loop_
_entity.id
_entity.type
_entity.pdbx_description
1 polymer ?
#
loop_
_entity_poly.entity_id
_entity_poly.type
_entity_poly.pdbx_seq_one_letter_code
_entity_poly.pdbx_strand_id
1 'polypeptide(L)'
;MHGLKAIVLAAGLALAGGMAQAQAPVAPAAEAPKAPAPVAVESPAAAATPGTAPAAAPAAATPADPLLNADGTHKNGPTPGVGLPVDQRIGIQPQVTKLGQSAAHFHNWILLPIIFAVSIFVLVLLAWTIVRFRRKANPTPSKTAHNTAIEIIWTVVPVLILAFIAWPSISLLAKQFKPAPDNAVTIKAIGNQWYWSYEYPDHGGIAITANMLKEKDQVAASARFRTDVDGPRLLAADNRIVVPVGVPVRLIATANDVIHSWAIPAFWIKIDAVPGRLNETSFTVDKPGVYFGQCSELCGARHAYMPIVVEAVEPAVFAQWIAAKGGKMPEPNKPSAAAPAQPGSDAADNATAEDEDGLVNAIVEPATTNQAATGNTDN
;
A
#
# COMPACT_ATOMS: atom_id res chain seq x y z
N MET A 1 2.78 -20.34 -47.41
CA MET A 1 3.44 -19.05 -47.73
C MET A 1 3.06 -18.06 -46.64
N HIS A 2 3.78 -18.13 -45.52
CA HIS A 2 3.55 -17.31 -44.34
C HIS A 2 4.88 -16.63 -43.98
N GLY A 3 4.86 -15.30 -43.86
CA GLY A 3 6.02 -14.51 -43.43
C GLY A 3 6.37 -13.41 -44.41
N LEU A 4 5.65 -12.28 -44.37
CA LEU A 4 6.18 -10.98 -44.83
C LEU A 4 5.34 -9.76 -44.40
N LYS A 5 4.68 -9.77 -43.23
CA LYS A 5 3.88 -8.61 -42.75
C LYS A 5 4.24 -8.10 -41.35
N ALA A 6 5.36 -8.52 -40.78
CA ALA A 6 5.79 -8.10 -39.43
C ALA A 6 7.02 -7.16 -39.41
N ILE A 7 7.44 -6.62 -40.55
CA ILE A 7 8.64 -5.76 -40.67
C ILE A 7 8.30 -4.47 -41.43
N VAL A 8 7.41 -3.64 -40.89
CA VAL A 8 7.24 -2.23 -41.33
C VAL A 8 6.96 -1.26 -40.17
N LEU A 9 6.62 -1.71 -38.96
CA LEU A 9 6.24 -0.81 -37.86
C LEU A 9 7.39 -0.34 -36.95
N ALA A 10 8.59 -0.13 -37.52
CA ALA A 10 9.79 0.29 -36.76
C ALA A 10 10.62 1.38 -37.47
N ALA A 11 9.97 2.29 -38.22
CA ALA A 11 10.65 3.40 -38.89
C ALA A 11 9.75 4.65 -39.06
N GLY A 12 9.05 5.06 -38.01
CA GLY A 12 8.10 6.19 -38.07
C GLY A 12 8.18 7.18 -36.92
N LEU A 13 9.35 7.32 -36.26
CA LEU A 13 9.52 8.27 -35.16
C LEU A 13 10.81 9.10 -35.31
N ALA A 14 10.91 9.79 -36.43
CA ALA A 14 11.83 10.90 -36.64
C ALA A 14 11.18 11.84 -37.67
N LEU A 15 11.19 13.15 -37.41
CA LEU A 15 10.59 14.25 -38.19
C LEU A 15 9.15 14.65 -37.81
N ALA A 16 9.02 15.46 -36.76
CA ALA A 16 8.02 16.53 -36.68
C ALA A 16 8.44 17.56 -35.62
N GLY A 17 9.48 18.33 -35.93
CA GLY A 17 9.81 19.55 -35.20
C GLY A 17 9.21 20.75 -35.91
N GLY A 18 8.53 21.62 -35.14
CA GLY A 18 8.30 23.02 -35.49
C GLY A 18 6.90 23.34 -36.03
N MET A 19 6.00 23.77 -35.14
CA MET A 19 5.07 24.87 -35.42
C MET A 19 4.82 25.66 -34.14
N ALA A 20 5.05 26.97 -34.22
CA ALA A 20 4.82 27.95 -33.17
C ALA A 20 3.31 28.14 -32.95
N GLN A 21 2.86 28.14 -31.69
CA GLN A 21 1.50 28.47 -31.30
C GLN A 21 1.39 29.98 -31.01
N ALA A 22 0.49 30.65 -31.73
CA ALA A 22 0.07 32.00 -31.42
C ALA A 22 -0.91 31.99 -30.22
N GLN A 23 -0.65 32.81 -29.22
CA GLN A 23 -1.55 33.03 -28.07
C GLN A 23 -2.77 33.87 -28.50
N ALA A 24 -3.97 33.33 -28.24
CA ALA A 24 -5.22 34.08 -28.25
C ALA A 24 -5.47 34.73 -26.86
N PRO A 25 -6.21 35.84 -26.77
CA PRO A 25 -6.26 36.69 -25.58
C PRO A 25 -7.10 36.08 -24.45
N VAL A 26 -6.68 36.37 -23.22
CA VAL A 26 -7.35 36.00 -21.97
C VAL A 26 -8.60 36.86 -21.77
N ALA A 27 -9.76 36.22 -21.60
CA ALA A 27 -11.00 36.85 -21.15
C ALA A 27 -10.97 37.09 -19.63
N PRO A 28 -11.62 38.16 -19.11
CA PRO A 28 -11.50 38.56 -17.71
C PRO A 28 -12.24 37.62 -16.75
N ALA A 29 -11.72 37.56 -15.52
CA ALA A 29 -12.20 36.76 -14.42
C ALA A 29 -13.67 37.05 -14.05
N ALA A 30 -14.43 35.98 -13.82
CA ALA A 30 -15.77 36.05 -13.27
C ALA A 30 -15.74 36.28 -11.74
N GLU A 31 -16.68 37.11 -11.28
CA GLU A 31 -16.90 37.60 -9.93
C GLU A 31 -17.13 36.50 -8.87
N ALA A 32 -16.60 36.72 -7.67
CA ALA A 32 -16.83 35.89 -6.49
C ALA A 32 -18.28 36.00 -5.98
N PRO A 33 -18.93 34.89 -5.56
CA PRO A 33 -20.26 34.97 -4.95
C PRO A 33 -20.19 35.61 -3.55
N LYS A 34 -21.07 36.59 -3.31
CA LYS A 34 -21.31 37.23 -2.01
C LYS A 34 -21.87 36.23 -0.98
N ALA A 35 -21.35 36.34 0.24
CA ALA A 35 -21.89 35.69 1.43
C ALA A 35 -23.33 36.18 1.74
N PRO A 36 -24.26 35.29 2.12
CA PRO A 36 -25.57 35.72 2.60
C PRO A 36 -25.51 36.26 4.03
N ALA A 37 -26.31 37.31 4.27
CA ALA A 37 -26.47 38.05 5.51
C ALA A 37 -27.18 37.22 6.62
N PRO A 38 -26.98 37.57 7.90
CA PRO A 38 -27.45 36.77 9.04
C PRO A 38 -28.98 36.81 9.18
N VAL A 39 -29.58 35.63 9.38
CA VAL A 39 -31.00 35.49 9.67
C VAL A 39 -31.22 35.74 11.17
N ALA A 40 -32.24 36.54 11.47
CA ALA A 40 -32.58 37.02 12.81
C ALA A 40 -32.94 35.89 13.78
N VAL A 41 -32.48 36.07 15.02
CA VAL A 41 -32.83 35.27 16.20
C VAL A 41 -34.21 35.72 16.68
N GLU A 42 -35.21 34.84 16.62
CA GLU A 42 -36.45 35.02 17.38
C GLU A 42 -36.29 34.47 18.80
N SER A 43 -36.73 35.27 19.79
CA SER A 43 -36.77 34.92 21.21
C SER A 43 -38.07 34.14 21.55
N PRO A 44 -38.07 33.29 22.58
CA PRO A 44 -39.06 32.21 22.73
C PRO A 44 -40.36 32.66 23.40
N ALA A 45 -41.49 32.11 22.93
CA ALA A 45 -42.79 32.28 23.57
C ALA A 45 -43.18 31.04 24.40
N ALA A 46 -43.53 31.33 25.66
CA ALA A 46 -44.47 30.65 26.57
C ALA A 46 -44.32 29.15 26.88
N ALA A 47 -44.11 28.90 28.17
CA ALA A 47 -44.03 27.60 28.82
C ALA A 47 -45.29 26.74 28.67
N ALA A 48 -45.08 25.47 28.29
CA ALA A 48 -46.03 24.38 28.51
C ALA A 48 -45.49 23.45 29.61
N THR A 49 -46.39 23.05 30.50
CA THR A 49 -46.19 22.15 31.64
C THR A 49 -45.49 20.82 31.26
N PRO A 50 -44.55 20.29 32.08
CA PRO A 50 -43.91 19.01 31.79
C PRO A 50 -44.85 17.85 32.12
N GLY A 51 -45.40 17.23 31.07
CA GLY A 51 -45.92 15.87 31.14
C GLY A 51 -44.75 14.88 31.14
N THR A 52 -44.79 13.92 32.06
CA THR A 52 -43.76 12.90 32.26
C THR A 52 -43.50 12.12 30.98
N ALA A 53 -42.36 12.38 30.33
CA ALA A 53 -41.90 11.56 29.21
C ALA A 53 -41.57 10.14 29.75
N PRO A 54 -41.96 9.06 29.05
CA PRO A 54 -41.52 7.72 29.40
C PRO A 54 -39.99 7.69 29.42
N ALA A 55 -39.41 7.14 30.49
CA ALA A 55 -37.97 6.96 30.59
C ALA A 55 -37.46 6.29 29.31
N ALA A 56 -36.51 6.95 28.63
CA ALA A 56 -35.80 6.34 27.52
C ALA A 56 -35.28 4.98 27.99
N ALA A 57 -35.63 3.92 27.26
CA ALA A 57 -35.09 2.60 27.51
C ALA A 57 -33.57 2.71 27.61
N PRO A 58 -32.92 2.08 28.61
CA PRO A 58 -31.48 2.16 28.75
C PRO A 58 -30.85 1.74 27.43
N ALA A 59 -29.97 2.59 26.88
CA ALA A 59 -29.18 2.26 25.71
C ALA A 59 -28.56 0.88 25.94
N ALA A 60 -28.77 -0.05 25.00
CA ALA A 60 -28.20 -1.38 25.10
C ALA A 60 -26.69 -1.25 25.33
N ALA A 61 -26.19 -1.89 26.39
CA ALA A 61 -24.77 -1.83 26.74
C ALA A 61 -23.93 -2.26 25.53
N THR A 62 -22.95 -1.44 25.15
CA THR A 62 -22.01 -1.77 24.07
C THR A 62 -21.34 -3.10 24.41
N PRO A 63 -21.36 -4.10 23.51
CA PRO A 63 -20.69 -5.37 23.74
C PRO A 63 -19.21 -5.15 24.07
N ALA A 64 -18.68 -5.92 25.02
CA ALA A 64 -17.25 -5.87 25.34
C ALA A 64 -16.41 -6.30 24.13
N ASP A 65 -15.27 -5.63 23.92
CA ASP A 65 -14.35 -5.98 22.84
C ASP A 65 -13.78 -7.41 23.07
N PRO A 66 -14.01 -8.36 22.14
CA PRO A 66 -13.57 -9.73 22.34
C PRO A 66 -12.04 -9.87 22.33
N LEU A 67 -11.30 -8.89 21.81
CA LEU A 67 -9.84 -8.94 21.66
C LEU A 67 -9.08 -8.30 22.81
N LEU A 68 -9.76 -7.58 23.71
CA LEU A 68 -9.12 -6.84 24.79
C LEU A 68 -9.42 -7.45 26.17
N ASN A 69 -8.40 -7.47 27.02
CA ASN A 69 -8.55 -7.69 28.46
C ASN A 69 -9.21 -6.47 29.13
N ALA A 70 -9.64 -6.63 30.38
CA ALA A 70 -10.29 -5.56 31.15
C ALA A 70 -9.37 -4.33 31.37
N ASP A 71 -8.05 -4.51 31.30
CA ASP A 71 -7.05 -3.46 31.40
C ASP A 71 -6.72 -2.79 30.05
N GLY A 72 -7.39 -3.18 28.96
CA GLY A 72 -7.18 -2.65 27.61
C GLY A 72 -5.96 -3.23 26.88
N THR A 73 -5.28 -4.23 27.44
CA THR A 73 -4.25 -4.99 26.73
C THR A 73 -4.89 -5.98 25.76
N HIS A 74 -4.19 -6.29 24.66
CA HIS A 74 -4.65 -7.31 23.71
C HIS A 74 -4.58 -8.71 24.34
N LYS A 75 -5.53 -9.58 24.03
CA LYS A 75 -5.51 -10.99 24.46
C LYS A 75 -4.51 -11.82 23.67
N ASN A 76 -4.40 -11.55 22.37
CA ASN A 76 -3.55 -12.30 21.46
C ASN A 76 -2.19 -11.61 21.30
N GLY A 77 -1.12 -12.37 21.42
CA GLY A 77 0.25 -11.89 21.24
C GLY A 77 0.85 -12.27 19.87
N PRO A 78 2.06 -11.77 19.56
CA PRO A 78 2.84 -12.23 18.41
C PRO A 78 3.15 -13.73 18.52
N THR A 79 3.01 -14.46 17.40
CA THR A 79 3.47 -15.85 17.31
C THR A 79 4.91 -15.88 16.82
N PRO A 80 5.86 -16.49 17.55
CA PRO A 80 7.27 -16.52 17.15
C PRO A 80 7.47 -16.98 15.71
N GLY A 81 8.20 -16.18 14.93
CA GLY A 81 8.52 -16.47 13.53
C GLY A 81 7.40 -16.24 12.51
N VAL A 82 6.21 -15.77 12.93
CA VAL A 82 5.08 -15.51 12.03
C VAL A 82 4.72 -14.03 12.06
N GLY A 83 4.84 -13.33 10.92
CA GLY A 83 4.41 -11.93 10.85
C GLY A 83 5.34 -10.91 11.50
N LEU A 84 6.52 -11.29 11.97
CA LEU A 84 7.55 -10.40 12.53
C LEU A 84 8.96 -10.78 12.04
N PRO A 85 9.93 -9.85 12.07
CA PRO A 85 11.33 -10.18 11.85
C PRO A 85 11.85 -11.15 12.92
N VAL A 86 12.78 -12.02 12.51
CA VAL A 86 13.49 -12.94 13.42
C VAL A 86 14.95 -12.53 13.42
N ASP A 87 15.55 -12.43 14.61
CA ASP A 87 16.94 -12.02 14.76
C ASP A 87 17.87 -12.89 13.90
N GLN A 88 18.82 -12.23 13.23
CA GLN A 88 19.80 -12.82 12.31
C GLN A 88 19.24 -13.64 11.13
N ARG A 89 17.92 -13.71 10.93
CA ARG A 89 17.35 -14.46 9.83
C ARG A 89 17.64 -13.76 8.50
N ILE A 90 18.27 -14.49 7.59
CA ILE A 90 18.47 -14.07 6.21
C ILE A 90 17.31 -14.57 5.36
N GLY A 91 16.70 -13.67 4.59
CA GLY A 91 15.61 -13.97 3.67
C GLY A 91 14.30 -13.29 4.04
N ILE A 92 13.26 -13.65 3.31
CA ILE A 92 11.91 -13.09 3.47
C ILE A 92 11.18 -13.71 4.66
N GLN A 93 10.31 -12.92 5.31
CA GLN A 93 9.41 -13.43 6.34
C GLN A 93 8.51 -14.55 5.78
N PRO A 94 8.02 -15.48 6.61
CA PRO A 94 7.08 -16.50 6.16
C PRO A 94 5.81 -15.85 5.62
N GLN A 95 5.36 -16.34 4.47
CA GLN A 95 4.22 -15.76 3.76
C GLN A 95 2.93 -16.46 4.16
N VAL A 96 1.92 -15.68 4.54
CA VAL A 96 0.63 -16.18 5.03
C VAL A 96 -0.55 -15.90 4.09
N THR A 97 -0.23 -15.43 2.87
CA THR A 97 -1.17 -15.27 1.77
C THR A 97 -0.73 -16.17 0.61
N LYS A 98 -1.68 -16.66 -0.19
CA LYS A 98 -1.37 -17.50 -1.38
C LYS A 98 -0.52 -16.76 -2.41
N LEU A 99 -0.77 -15.46 -2.60
CA LEU A 99 0.02 -14.59 -3.47
C LEU A 99 1.46 -14.50 -2.95
N GLY A 100 1.63 -14.22 -1.65
CA GLY A 100 2.94 -14.12 -1.04
C GLY A 100 3.72 -15.44 -1.11
N GLN A 101 3.07 -16.58 -0.90
CA GLN A 101 3.72 -17.89 -1.08
C GLN A 101 4.23 -18.11 -2.51
N SER A 102 3.43 -17.72 -3.51
CA SER A 102 3.84 -17.80 -4.92
C SER A 102 5.01 -16.86 -5.22
N ALA A 103 4.98 -15.64 -4.66
CA ALA A 103 6.04 -14.67 -4.83
C ALA A 103 7.34 -15.06 -4.12
N ALA A 104 7.24 -15.59 -2.90
CA ALA A 104 8.35 -16.17 -2.16
C ALA A 104 8.99 -17.34 -2.92
N HIS A 105 8.18 -18.20 -3.53
CA HIS A 105 8.67 -19.29 -4.35
C HIS A 105 9.44 -18.76 -5.57
N PHE A 106 8.85 -17.82 -6.31
CA PHE A 106 9.51 -17.17 -7.45
C PHE A 106 10.84 -16.50 -7.04
N HIS A 107 10.83 -15.73 -5.95
CA HIS A 107 12.03 -15.08 -5.42
C HIS A 107 13.11 -16.11 -5.04
N ASN A 108 12.79 -17.09 -4.20
CA ASN A 108 13.77 -17.98 -3.59
C ASN A 108 14.28 -19.07 -4.55
N TRP A 109 13.42 -19.57 -5.44
CA TRP A 109 13.73 -20.76 -6.25
C TRP A 109 13.96 -20.47 -7.73
N ILE A 110 13.60 -19.29 -8.21
CA ILE A 110 13.84 -18.88 -9.60
C ILE A 110 14.82 -17.71 -9.64
N LEU A 111 14.47 -16.58 -9.02
CA LEU A 111 15.26 -15.35 -9.14
C LEU A 111 16.64 -15.47 -8.44
N LEU A 112 16.65 -15.84 -7.15
CA LEU A 112 17.89 -15.92 -6.36
C LEU A 112 18.93 -16.89 -6.96
N PRO A 113 18.60 -18.12 -7.37
CA PRO A 113 19.56 -19.03 -7.97
C PRO A 113 20.17 -18.51 -9.28
N ILE A 114 19.35 -17.85 -10.12
CA ILE A 114 19.83 -17.29 -11.40
C ILE A 114 20.82 -16.16 -11.14
N ILE A 115 20.46 -15.17 -10.32
CA ILE A 115 21.36 -14.04 -10.05
C ILE A 115 22.63 -14.49 -9.31
N PHE A 116 22.51 -15.51 -8.43
CA PHE A 116 23.65 -16.11 -7.75
C PHE A 116 24.60 -16.78 -8.76
N ALA A 117 24.07 -17.59 -9.69
CA ALA A 117 24.87 -18.26 -10.71
C ALA A 117 25.60 -17.25 -11.62
N VAL A 118 24.90 -16.19 -12.07
CA VAL A 118 25.51 -15.10 -12.86
C VAL A 118 26.60 -14.38 -12.06
N SER A 119 26.34 -14.07 -10.79
CA SER A 119 27.31 -13.39 -9.92
C SER A 119 28.56 -14.23 -9.69
N ILE A 120 28.41 -15.53 -9.43
CA ILE A 120 29.53 -16.46 -9.29
C ILE A 120 30.29 -16.62 -10.60
N PHE A 121 29.60 -16.70 -11.74
CA PHE A 121 30.24 -16.75 -13.05
C PHE A 121 31.13 -15.53 -13.30
N VAL A 122 30.60 -14.33 -13.07
CA VAL A 122 31.37 -13.07 -13.19
C VAL A 122 32.55 -13.06 -12.20
N LEU A 123 32.33 -13.45 -10.95
CA LEU A 123 33.39 -13.51 -9.94
C LEU A 123 34.52 -14.46 -10.34
N VAL A 124 34.19 -15.64 -10.88
CA VAL A 124 35.17 -16.62 -11.36
C VAL A 124 35.96 -16.06 -12.55
N LEU A 125 35.31 -15.40 -13.51
CA LEU A 125 36.00 -14.75 -14.62
C LEU A 125 36.95 -13.64 -14.13
N LEU A 126 36.51 -12.82 -13.17
CA LEU A 126 37.35 -11.78 -12.57
C LEU A 126 38.54 -12.40 -11.82
N ALA A 127 38.33 -13.42 -11.00
CA ALA A 127 39.42 -14.13 -10.32
C ALA A 127 40.39 -14.77 -11.33
N TRP A 128 39.87 -15.39 -12.38
CA TRP A 128 40.66 -15.96 -13.46
C TRP A 128 41.51 -14.90 -14.16
N THR A 129 40.92 -13.75 -14.50
CA THR A 129 41.66 -12.67 -15.16
C THR A 129 42.79 -12.13 -14.29
N ILE A 130 42.54 -11.94 -12.98
CA ILE A 130 43.55 -11.53 -12.00
C ILE A 130 44.71 -12.54 -11.92
N VAL A 131 44.42 -13.83 -11.85
CA VAL A 131 45.47 -14.85 -11.68
C VAL A 131 46.21 -15.14 -12.98
N ARG A 132 45.47 -15.30 -14.09
CA ARG A 132 46.02 -15.75 -15.37
C ARG A 132 46.63 -14.64 -16.20
N PHE A 133 46.06 -13.43 -16.17
CA PHE A 133 46.48 -12.30 -17.03
C PHE A 133 47.25 -11.20 -16.30
N ARG A 134 47.63 -11.40 -15.02
CA ARG A 134 48.60 -10.51 -14.34
C ARG A 134 49.92 -10.41 -15.10
N ARG A 135 50.58 -9.25 -15.02
CA ARG A 135 51.85 -8.94 -15.73
C ARG A 135 52.92 -10.04 -15.63
N LYS A 136 53.09 -10.65 -14.45
CA LYS A 136 54.07 -11.74 -14.25
C LYS A 136 53.72 -13.02 -15.03
N ALA A 137 52.43 -13.35 -15.15
CA ALA A 137 51.95 -14.59 -15.79
C ALA A 137 51.61 -14.38 -17.28
N ASN A 138 51.40 -13.14 -17.72
CA ASN A 138 51.12 -12.78 -19.10
C ASN A 138 51.83 -11.45 -19.47
N PRO A 139 53.15 -11.46 -19.69
CA PRO A 139 53.94 -10.25 -19.92
C PRO A 139 53.62 -9.56 -21.26
N THR A 140 53.17 -10.30 -22.26
CA THR A 140 52.76 -9.80 -23.57
C THR A 140 51.24 -9.90 -23.73
N PRO A 141 50.48 -8.80 -23.63
CA PRO A 141 49.02 -8.85 -23.75
C PRO A 141 48.58 -9.16 -25.18
N SER A 142 47.42 -9.81 -25.31
CA SER A 142 46.75 -9.96 -26.61
C SER A 142 46.32 -8.58 -27.15
N LYS A 143 46.25 -8.45 -28.47
CA LYS A 143 45.73 -7.27 -29.17
C LYS A 143 44.33 -7.49 -29.76
N THR A 144 43.71 -8.64 -29.51
CA THR A 144 42.34 -8.93 -29.96
C THR A 144 41.37 -7.92 -29.36
N ALA A 145 40.66 -7.19 -30.21
CA ALA A 145 39.73 -6.13 -29.79
C ALA A 145 38.25 -6.56 -29.83
N HIS A 146 37.89 -7.53 -30.67
CA HIS A 146 36.52 -7.99 -30.83
C HIS A 146 36.46 -9.49 -31.17
N ASN A 147 35.31 -10.09 -30.89
CA ASN A 147 34.99 -11.44 -31.31
C ASN A 147 33.47 -11.54 -31.45
N THR A 148 32.98 -11.43 -32.68
CA THR A 148 31.54 -11.42 -32.99
C THR A 148 30.80 -12.64 -32.46
N ALA A 149 31.43 -13.82 -32.44
CA ALA A 149 30.78 -15.02 -31.94
C ALA A 149 30.52 -14.93 -30.42
N ILE A 150 31.51 -14.46 -29.65
CA ILE A 150 31.35 -14.25 -28.20
C ILE A 150 30.35 -13.12 -27.93
N GLU A 151 30.40 -12.06 -28.72
CA GLU A 151 29.46 -10.94 -28.64
C GLU A 151 28.00 -11.37 -28.84
N ILE A 152 27.74 -12.24 -29.82
CA ILE A 152 26.41 -12.82 -30.01
C ILE A 152 26.01 -13.66 -28.80
N ILE A 153 26.90 -14.51 -28.29
CA ILE A 153 26.60 -15.39 -27.14
C ILE A 153 26.24 -14.57 -25.90
N TRP A 154 27.06 -13.59 -25.51
CA TRP A 154 26.78 -12.79 -24.31
C TRP A 154 25.61 -11.82 -24.48
N THR A 155 25.09 -11.64 -25.69
CA THR A 155 23.91 -10.80 -25.94
C THR A 155 22.66 -11.66 -25.91
N VAL A 156 22.67 -12.80 -26.61
CA VAL A 156 21.53 -13.71 -26.71
C VAL A 156 21.28 -14.41 -25.37
N VAL A 157 22.32 -14.87 -24.67
CA VAL A 157 22.14 -15.61 -23.40
C VAL A 157 21.43 -14.76 -22.33
N PRO A 158 21.82 -13.51 -22.03
CA PRO A 158 21.05 -12.66 -21.11
C PRO A 158 19.63 -12.41 -21.55
N VAL A 159 19.37 -12.20 -22.85
CA VAL A 159 18.01 -12.02 -23.37
C VAL A 159 17.15 -13.26 -23.08
N LEU A 160 17.68 -14.45 -23.30
CA LEU A 160 16.97 -15.70 -23.00
C LEU A 160 16.73 -15.88 -21.49
N ILE A 161 17.70 -15.52 -20.64
CA ILE A 161 17.53 -15.54 -19.18
C ILE A 161 16.40 -14.60 -18.75
N LEU A 162 16.37 -13.37 -19.26
CA LEU A 162 15.33 -12.41 -18.95
C LEU A 162 13.95 -12.88 -19.44
N ALA A 163 13.86 -13.44 -20.64
CA ALA A 163 12.62 -14.01 -21.16
C ALA A 163 12.09 -15.16 -20.27
N PHE A 164 12.99 -16.02 -19.78
CA PHE A 164 12.65 -17.10 -18.85
C PHE A 164 12.13 -16.57 -17.50
N ILE A 165 12.75 -15.52 -16.94
CA ILE A 165 12.29 -14.88 -15.68
C ILE A 165 10.95 -14.17 -15.89
N ALA A 166 10.77 -13.50 -17.04
CA ALA A 166 9.59 -12.68 -17.33
C ALA A 166 8.30 -13.50 -17.32
N TRP A 167 8.31 -14.74 -17.84
CA TRP A 167 7.12 -15.58 -17.93
C TRP A 167 6.39 -15.80 -16.58
N PRO A 168 7.03 -16.41 -15.54
CA PRO A 168 6.38 -16.56 -14.24
C PRO A 168 6.16 -15.21 -13.54
N SER A 169 7.02 -14.21 -13.78
CA SER A 169 6.88 -12.87 -13.18
C SER A 169 5.60 -12.17 -13.64
N ILE A 170 5.29 -12.17 -14.93
CA ILE A 170 4.07 -11.54 -15.48
C ILE A 170 2.82 -12.25 -14.95
N SER A 171 2.84 -13.58 -14.86
CA SER A 171 1.71 -14.34 -14.28
C SER A 171 1.47 -13.98 -12.80
N LEU A 172 2.54 -13.83 -12.02
CA LEU A 172 2.46 -13.40 -10.62
C LEU A 172 1.93 -11.97 -10.51
N LEU A 173 2.42 -11.06 -11.35
CA LEU A 173 1.98 -9.67 -11.41
C LEU A 173 0.48 -9.56 -11.72
N ALA A 174 0.00 -10.32 -12.71
CA ALA A 174 -1.42 -10.37 -13.06
C ALA A 174 -2.28 -10.86 -11.89
N LYS A 175 -1.80 -11.81 -11.08
CA LYS A 175 -2.50 -12.25 -9.86
C LYS A 175 -2.52 -11.18 -8.78
N GLN A 176 -1.45 -10.40 -8.65
CA GLN A 176 -1.34 -9.32 -7.67
C GLN A 176 -2.29 -8.16 -7.96
N PHE A 177 -2.50 -7.83 -9.24
CA PHE A 177 -3.42 -6.76 -9.67
C PHE A 177 -4.86 -7.24 -9.89
N LYS A 178 -5.18 -8.49 -9.56
CA LYS A 178 -6.56 -8.96 -9.64
C LYS A 178 -7.41 -8.14 -8.64
N PRO A 179 -8.51 -7.50 -9.08
CA PRO A 179 -9.38 -6.74 -8.19
C PRO A 179 -9.94 -7.61 -7.06
N ALA A 180 -10.24 -6.99 -5.92
CA ALA A 180 -10.89 -7.70 -4.83
C ALA A 180 -12.28 -8.19 -5.27
N PRO A 181 -12.69 -9.42 -4.91
CA PRO A 181 -14.03 -9.91 -5.20
C PRO A 181 -15.10 -9.15 -4.42
N ASP A 182 -16.36 -9.23 -4.88
CA ASP A 182 -17.48 -8.49 -4.28
C ASP A 182 -17.79 -8.86 -2.83
N ASN A 183 -17.39 -10.05 -2.38
CA ASN A 183 -17.58 -10.51 -1.01
C ASN A 183 -16.41 -10.14 -0.07
N ALA A 184 -15.50 -9.27 -0.50
CA ALA A 184 -14.37 -8.85 0.31
C ALA A 184 -14.79 -7.93 1.48
N VAL A 185 -14.05 -7.96 2.58
CA VAL A 185 -14.15 -6.91 3.62
C VAL A 185 -13.35 -5.71 3.14
N THR A 186 -13.99 -4.55 2.99
CA THR A 186 -13.27 -3.31 2.63
C THR A 186 -12.70 -2.62 3.86
N ILE A 187 -11.42 -2.27 3.77
CA ILE A 187 -10.67 -1.47 4.74
C ILE A 187 -10.02 -0.32 3.99
N LYS A 188 -10.27 0.90 4.45
CA LYS A 188 -9.58 2.10 3.96
C LYS A 188 -8.52 2.52 4.97
N ALA A 189 -7.25 2.39 4.59
CA ALA A 189 -6.10 2.84 5.34
C ALA A 189 -5.69 4.25 4.91
N ILE A 190 -5.56 5.16 5.88
CA ILE A 190 -5.27 6.57 5.67
C ILE A 190 -3.97 6.91 6.40
N GLY A 191 -2.93 7.27 5.65
CA GLY A 191 -1.65 7.75 6.18
C GLY A 191 -1.75 9.19 6.70
N ASN A 192 -1.20 9.42 7.89
CA ASN A 192 -1.08 10.74 8.52
C ASN A 192 0.33 10.85 9.13
N GLN A 193 0.88 12.05 9.29
CA GLN A 193 2.12 12.30 10.02
C GLN A 193 1.87 12.27 11.54
N TRP A 194 2.26 11.23 12.30
CA TRP A 194 2.85 9.93 11.92
C TRP A 194 2.08 8.82 12.63
N TYR A 195 0.94 8.46 12.05
CA TYR A 195 0.03 7.42 12.52
C TYR A 195 -0.88 6.97 11.36
N TRP A 196 -1.62 5.88 11.55
CA TRP A 196 -2.59 5.39 10.56
C TRP A 196 -4.02 5.53 11.08
N SER A 197 -4.93 5.99 10.22
CA SER A 197 -6.37 5.86 10.45
C SER A 197 -6.93 4.77 9.55
N TYR A 198 -7.94 4.05 10.03
CA TYR A 198 -8.61 2.97 9.32
C TYR A 198 -10.11 3.16 9.35
N GLU A 199 -10.78 2.95 8.22
CA GLU A 199 -12.23 2.95 8.11
C GLU A 199 -12.73 1.60 7.59
N TYR A 200 -13.80 1.09 8.18
CA TYR A 200 -14.53 -0.09 7.71
C TYR A 200 -15.88 0.34 7.12
N PRO A 201 -15.93 0.80 5.85
CA PRO A 201 -17.13 1.37 5.25
C PRO A 201 -18.30 0.39 5.21
N ASP A 202 -18.02 -0.90 5.00
CA ASP A 202 -19.04 -1.96 4.92
C ASP A 202 -19.71 -2.26 6.27
N HIS A 203 -19.09 -1.83 7.36
CA HIS A 203 -19.45 -2.22 8.72
C HIS A 203 -19.99 -1.06 9.55
N GLY A 204 -20.63 -0.08 8.92
CA GLY A 204 -21.16 1.11 9.60
C GLY A 204 -20.13 2.22 9.78
N GLY A 205 -19.05 2.21 8.99
CA GLY A 205 -18.06 3.29 8.99
C GLY A 205 -17.23 3.34 10.28
N ILE A 206 -16.94 2.18 10.88
CA ILE A 206 -16.07 2.11 12.06
C ILE A 206 -14.75 2.80 11.73
N ALA A 207 -14.37 3.79 12.53
CA ALA A 207 -13.12 4.54 12.41
C ALA A 207 -12.16 4.17 13.55
N ILE A 208 -10.91 3.85 13.20
CA ILE A 208 -9.88 3.44 14.15
C ILE A 208 -8.62 4.26 13.88
N THR A 209 -8.02 4.81 14.93
CA THR A 209 -6.69 5.43 14.85
C THR A 209 -5.68 4.52 15.52
N ALA A 210 -4.58 4.22 14.82
CA ALA A 210 -3.50 3.38 15.33
C ALA A 210 -2.20 4.20 15.44
N ASN A 211 -1.74 4.40 16.67
CA ASN A 211 -0.48 5.04 17.01
C ASN A 211 0.52 4.01 17.52
N MET A 212 1.82 4.26 17.26
CA MET A 212 2.88 3.44 17.85
C MET A 212 2.82 3.51 19.37
N LEU A 213 2.91 2.34 20.02
CA LEU A 213 3.04 2.29 21.46
C LEU A 213 4.42 2.72 21.91
N LYS A 214 4.44 3.53 22.97
CA LYS A 214 5.66 3.98 23.65
C LYS A 214 6.11 2.97 24.69
N GLU A 215 7.41 2.94 24.97
CA GLU A 215 7.95 2.14 26.07
C GLU A 215 7.56 2.72 27.45
N LYS A 216 7.66 1.92 28.51
CA LYS A 216 7.22 2.27 29.86
C LYS A 216 7.85 3.56 30.41
N ASP A 217 9.10 3.81 30.07
CA ASP A 217 9.89 4.98 30.48
C ASP A 217 9.53 6.26 29.69
N GLN A 218 8.71 6.15 28.64
CA GLN A 218 8.33 7.25 27.75
C GLN A 218 6.90 7.77 27.98
N VAL A 219 6.21 7.24 28.98
CA VAL A 219 4.82 7.58 29.31
C VAL A 219 4.69 7.95 30.79
N ALA A 220 3.62 8.69 31.12
CA ALA A 220 3.26 8.93 32.52
C ALA A 220 2.87 7.61 33.21
N ALA A 221 3.01 7.53 34.54
CA ALA A 221 2.79 6.30 35.31
C ALA A 221 1.41 5.65 35.13
N SER A 222 0.39 6.44 34.79
CA SER A 222 -1.00 5.97 34.56
C SER A 222 -1.33 5.71 33.08
N ALA A 223 -0.42 5.98 32.15
CA ALA A 223 -0.67 5.81 30.73
C ALA A 223 -0.29 4.40 30.25
N ARG A 224 -1.04 3.90 29.26
CA ARG A 224 -0.75 2.63 28.59
C ARG A 224 0.62 2.69 27.90
N PHE A 225 1.42 1.65 28.05
CA PHE A 225 2.71 1.48 27.38
C PHE A 225 2.75 0.12 26.64
N ARG A 226 3.79 -0.08 25.83
CA ARG A 226 4.02 -1.33 25.10
C ARG A 226 4.34 -2.47 26.05
N THR A 227 3.63 -3.59 25.90
CA THR A 227 3.95 -4.88 26.51
C THR A 227 4.38 -5.90 25.45
N ASP A 228 4.89 -7.05 25.86
CA ASP A 228 5.29 -8.10 24.91
C ASP A 228 4.11 -8.70 24.15
N VAL A 229 2.91 -8.65 24.73
CA VAL A 229 1.68 -9.07 24.05
C VAL A 229 1.30 -8.11 22.91
N ASP A 230 1.64 -6.82 23.05
CA ASP A 230 1.38 -5.84 21.98
C ASP A 230 2.24 -6.09 20.75
N GLY A 231 3.46 -6.57 20.96
CA GLY A 231 4.43 -6.89 19.93
C GLY A 231 5.81 -6.27 20.16
N PRO A 232 6.72 -6.44 19.19
CA PRO A 232 8.07 -5.90 19.28
C PRO A 232 8.08 -4.36 19.32
N ARG A 233 9.13 -3.79 19.95
CA ARG A 233 9.42 -2.36 19.91
C ARG A 233 9.45 -1.86 18.45
N LEU A 234 8.94 -0.64 18.22
CA LEU A 234 8.73 -0.01 16.90
C LEU A 234 7.69 -0.66 15.99
N LEU A 235 7.17 -1.85 16.32
CA LEU A 235 6.15 -2.54 15.53
C LEU A 235 4.77 -2.54 16.20
N ALA A 236 4.73 -2.44 17.52
CA ALA A 236 3.47 -2.43 18.27
C ALA A 236 2.70 -1.11 18.13
N ALA A 237 1.38 -1.22 17.98
CA ALA A 237 0.44 -0.10 17.94
C ALA A 237 -0.66 -0.28 19.01
N ASP A 238 -1.27 0.82 19.44
CA ASP A 238 -2.32 0.85 20.45
C ASP A 238 -3.58 0.09 19.99
N ASN A 239 -4.02 0.36 18.77
CA ASN A 239 -5.11 -0.30 18.09
C ASN A 239 -4.57 -1.17 16.94
N ARG A 240 -5.24 -2.31 16.73
CA ARG A 240 -4.96 -3.24 15.65
C ARG A 240 -6.09 -3.20 14.63
N ILE A 241 -5.72 -3.36 13.36
CA ILE A 241 -6.67 -3.61 12.28
C ILE A 241 -7.09 -5.08 12.42
N VAL A 242 -8.38 -5.36 12.48
CA VAL A 242 -8.88 -6.73 12.62
C VAL A 242 -9.43 -7.21 11.28
N VAL A 243 -9.05 -8.41 10.88
CA VAL A 243 -9.51 -9.05 9.63
C VAL A 243 -9.99 -10.48 9.88
N PRO A 244 -11.03 -10.97 9.19
CA PRO A 244 -11.43 -12.37 9.27
C PRO A 244 -10.52 -13.26 8.41
N VAL A 245 -10.07 -14.38 8.97
CA VAL A 245 -9.28 -15.37 8.23
C VAL A 245 -10.11 -16.04 7.13
N GLY A 246 -9.46 -16.39 6.02
CA GLY A 246 -10.10 -17.07 4.89
C GLY A 246 -11.07 -16.20 4.07
N VAL A 247 -11.25 -14.93 4.44
CA VAL A 247 -12.10 -13.97 3.72
C VAL A 247 -11.21 -12.98 2.96
N PRO A 248 -11.51 -12.68 1.68
CA PRO A 248 -10.81 -11.62 0.96
C PRO A 248 -10.95 -10.26 1.65
N VAL A 249 -9.86 -9.50 1.70
CA VAL A 249 -9.82 -8.13 2.19
C VAL A 249 -9.48 -7.22 1.02
N ARG A 250 -10.32 -6.21 0.77
CA ARG A 250 -10.00 -5.08 -0.11
C ARG A 250 -9.32 -4.01 0.75
N LEU A 251 -8.08 -3.69 0.44
CA LEU A 251 -7.34 -2.61 1.07
C LEU A 251 -7.31 -1.41 0.12
N ILE A 252 -7.87 -0.29 0.56
CA ILE A 252 -7.77 1.00 -0.12
C ILE A 252 -6.80 1.86 0.69
N ALA A 253 -5.71 2.31 0.07
CA ALA A 253 -4.69 3.15 0.70
C ALA A 253 -4.73 4.57 0.13
N THR A 254 -4.73 5.56 1.03
CA THR A 254 -4.64 6.98 0.71
C THR A 254 -3.98 7.74 1.87
N ALA A 255 -3.75 9.04 1.74
CA ALA A 255 -3.16 9.85 2.80
C ALA A 255 -3.80 11.24 2.87
N ASN A 256 -3.73 11.85 4.05
CA ASN A 256 -4.23 13.21 4.29
C ASN A 256 -3.18 14.30 4.08
N ASP A 257 -1.88 13.96 4.12
CA ASP A 257 -0.78 14.91 4.12
C ASP A 257 0.29 14.64 3.05
N VAL A 258 1.28 13.80 3.35
CA VAL A 258 2.38 13.41 2.46
C VAL A 258 2.19 11.96 2.00
N ILE A 259 3.08 11.48 1.13
CA ILE A 259 3.04 10.08 0.72
C ILE A 259 3.50 9.21 1.89
N HIS A 260 2.74 8.14 2.15
CA HIS A 260 3.12 7.04 3.03
C HIS A 260 3.04 5.74 2.22
N SER A 261 3.41 4.60 2.81
CA SER A 261 3.19 3.30 2.15
C SER A 261 2.81 2.25 3.16
N TRP A 262 1.66 1.62 2.93
CA TRP A 262 1.11 0.57 3.78
C TRP A 262 1.73 -0.76 3.36
N ALA A 263 2.46 -1.41 4.27
CA ALA A 263 3.15 -2.65 3.96
C ALA A 263 3.15 -3.65 5.11
N ILE A 264 2.75 -4.89 4.82
CA ILE A 264 2.90 -6.06 5.70
C ILE A 264 3.76 -7.09 4.96
N PRO A 265 5.03 -7.31 5.36
CA PRO A 265 5.94 -8.23 4.68
C PRO A 265 5.43 -9.67 4.59
N ALA A 266 4.75 -10.17 5.64
CA ALA A 266 4.20 -11.53 5.64
C ALA A 266 3.01 -11.71 4.68
N PHE A 267 2.43 -10.62 4.18
CA PHE A 267 1.32 -10.66 3.22
C PHE A 267 1.78 -10.50 1.77
N TRP A 268 3.04 -10.13 1.56
CA TRP A 268 3.57 -9.67 0.27
C TRP A 268 2.84 -8.43 -0.27
N ILE A 269 2.39 -7.56 0.63
CA ILE A 269 1.67 -6.33 0.28
C ILE A 269 2.55 -5.13 0.62
N LYS A 270 2.68 -4.23 -0.36
CA LYS A 270 3.14 -2.86 -0.23
C LYS A 270 2.33 -2.02 -1.20
N ILE A 271 1.71 -0.96 -0.72
CA ILE A 271 0.93 -0.05 -1.54
C ILE A 271 1.04 1.36 -1.01
N ASP A 272 1.32 2.31 -1.89
CA ASP A 272 1.51 3.69 -1.49
C ASP A 272 0.17 4.34 -1.16
N ALA A 273 0.15 5.05 -0.03
CA ALA A 273 -0.91 5.92 0.41
C ALA A 273 -0.59 7.32 -0.10
N VAL A 274 -1.17 7.69 -1.25
CA VAL A 274 -0.89 8.95 -1.95
C VAL A 274 -2.04 9.93 -1.72
N PRO A 275 -1.78 11.16 -1.26
CA PRO A 275 -2.82 12.18 -1.13
C PRO A 275 -3.55 12.42 -2.45
N GLY A 276 -4.88 12.47 -2.41
CA GLY A 276 -5.71 12.66 -3.60
C GLY A 276 -5.87 11.43 -4.51
N ARG A 277 -5.34 10.25 -4.12
CA ARG A 277 -5.53 8.99 -4.85
C ARG A 277 -5.97 7.87 -3.92
N LEU A 278 -6.84 7.00 -4.41
CA LEU A 278 -7.27 5.77 -3.74
C LEU A 278 -6.60 4.57 -4.41
N ASN A 279 -5.46 4.13 -3.89
CA ASN A 279 -4.79 2.94 -4.41
C ASN A 279 -5.44 1.68 -3.81
N GLU A 280 -5.70 0.66 -4.62
CA GLU A 280 -6.33 -0.59 -4.18
C GLU A 280 -5.39 -1.79 -4.30
N THR A 281 -5.46 -2.69 -3.32
CA THR A 281 -4.95 -4.06 -3.44
C THR A 281 -5.87 -5.02 -2.68
N SER A 282 -5.67 -6.33 -2.86
CA SER A 282 -6.43 -7.34 -2.15
C SER A 282 -5.53 -8.44 -1.58
N PHE A 283 -5.93 -8.99 -0.44
CA PHE A 283 -5.24 -10.11 0.18
C PHE A 283 -6.21 -10.99 0.96
N THR A 284 -5.79 -12.23 1.24
CA THR A 284 -6.52 -13.17 2.11
C THR A 284 -5.53 -13.80 3.06
N VAL A 285 -5.77 -13.66 4.36
CA VAL A 285 -4.92 -14.26 5.39
C VAL A 285 -5.49 -15.63 5.75
N ASP A 286 -4.68 -16.68 5.61
CA ASP A 286 -5.17 -18.05 5.76
C ASP A 286 -5.20 -18.55 7.22
N LYS A 287 -4.54 -17.86 8.14
CA LYS A 287 -4.36 -18.33 9.53
C LYS A 287 -4.55 -17.20 10.55
N PRO A 288 -5.17 -17.48 11.70
CA PRO A 288 -5.24 -16.52 12.80
C PRO A 288 -3.84 -16.12 13.29
N GLY A 289 -3.69 -14.87 13.70
CA GLY A 289 -2.42 -14.37 14.22
C GLY A 289 -2.29 -12.86 14.18
N VAL A 290 -1.20 -12.36 14.77
CA VAL A 290 -0.84 -10.93 14.78
C VAL A 290 0.34 -10.73 13.81
N TYR A 291 0.16 -9.82 12.86
CA TYR A 291 1.09 -9.54 11.77
C TYR A 291 1.51 -8.07 11.79
N PHE A 292 2.81 -7.83 11.61
CA PHE A 292 3.41 -6.52 11.77
C PHE A 292 3.93 -5.96 10.45
N GLY A 293 3.82 -4.65 10.33
CA GLY A 293 4.23 -3.85 9.19
C GLY A 293 4.74 -2.49 9.62
N GLN A 294 5.33 -1.77 8.66
CA GLN A 294 5.84 -0.41 8.89
C GLN A 294 5.54 0.45 7.67
N CYS A 295 5.44 1.77 7.89
CA CYS A 295 5.43 2.72 6.79
C CYS A 295 6.68 2.52 5.92
N SER A 296 6.47 2.43 4.61
CA SER A 296 7.51 2.07 3.64
C SER A 296 7.80 3.14 2.59
N GLU A 297 7.33 4.38 2.80
CA GLU A 297 7.65 5.54 1.97
C GLU A 297 8.03 6.72 2.88
N LEU A 298 9.12 7.43 2.56
CA LEU A 298 9.71 8.43 3.44
C LEU A 298 8.73 9.60 3.66
N CYS A 299 8.18 9.70 4.88
CA CYS A 299 7.12 10.66 5.20
C CYS A 299 7.52 11.71 6.27
N GLY A 300 8.82 11.89 6.53
CA GLY A 300 9.37 12.93 7.40
C GLY A 300 9.97 12.42 8.72
N ALA A 301 10.10 13.33 9.70
CA ALA A 301 10.92 13.13 10.90
C ALA A 301 10.58 11.88 11.73
N ARG A 302 9.31 11.46 11.74
CA ARG A 302 8.90 10.25 12.47
C ARG A 302 8.46 9.09 11.56
N HIS A 303 8.99 9.03 10.34
CA HIS A 303 8.74 7.95 9.38
C HIS A 303 8.89 6.54 9.98
N ALA A 304 9.91 6.33 10.82
CA ALA A 304 10.17 5.03 11.48
C ALA A 304 9.20 4.67 12.63
N TYR A 305 8.26 5.55 13.00
CA TYR A 305 7.47 5.45 14.25
C TYR A 305 5.95 5.40 14.00
N MET A 306 5.53 4.86 12.86
CA MET A 306 4.12 4.66 12.52
C MET A 306 3.86 3.24 11.97
N PRO A 307 3.94 2.22 12.83
CA PRO A 307 3.80 0.83 12.41
C PRO A 307 2.35 0.48 12.08
N ILE A 308 2.20 -0.72 11.54
CA ILE A 308 0.93 -1.33 11.16
C ILE A 308 0.84 -2.66 11.91
N VAL A 309 -0.30 -2.91 12.56
CA VAL A 309 -0.58 -4.20 13.20
C VAL A 309 -1.91 -4.71 12.71
N VAL A 310 -1.90 -5.91 12.13
CA VAL A 310 -3.09 -6.64 11.69
C VAL A 310 -3.29 -7.86 12.57
N GLU A 311 -4.48 -8.00 13.15
CA GLU A 311 -4.90 -9.20 13.86
C GLU A 311 -5.92 -9.96 13.02
N ALA A 312 -5.51 -11.11 12.49
CA ALA A 312 -6.39 -12.00 11.78
C ALA A 312 -7.08 -12.96 12.78
N VAL A 313 -8.41 -13.01 12.74
CA VAL A 313 -9.23 -13.76 13.70
C VAL A 313 -10.27 -14.60 12.98
N GLU A 314 -10.87 -15.55 13.69
CA GLU A 314 -12.01 -16.31 13.17
C GLU A 314 -13.19 -15.39 12.81
N PRO A 315 -13.97 -15.67 11.74
CA PRO A 315 -15.08 -14.81 11.32
C PRO A 315 -16.11 -14.50 12.41
N ALA A 316 -16.36 -15.43 13.34
CA ALA A 316 -17.25 -15.22 14.47
C ALA A 316 -16.69 -14.19 15.47
N VAL A 317 -15.38 -14.20 15.72
CA VAL A 317 -14.70 -13.22 16.59
C VAL A 317 -14.68 -11.86 15.90
N PHE A 318 -14.44 -11.82 14.59
CA PHE A 318 -14.53 -10.59 13.80
C PHE A 318 -15.93 -9.96 13.92
N ALA A 319 -17.01 -10.74 13.78
CA ALA A 319 -18.37 -10.24 13.94
C ALA A 319 -18.66 -9.67 15.33
N GLN A 320 -18.16 -10.33 16.39
CA GLN A 320 -18.25 -9.82 17.76
C GLN A 320 -17.48 -8.50 17.93
N TRP A 321 -16.29 -8.41 17.34
CA TRP A 321 -15.47 -7.20 17.37
C TRP A 321 -16.15 -6.03 16.64
N ILE A 322 -16.73 -6.28 15.46
CA ILE A 322 -17.52 -5.28 14.73
C ILE A 322 -18.67 -4.75 15.60
N ALA A 323 -19.41 -5.63 16.27
CA ALA A 323 -20.50 -5.25 17.16
C ALA A 323 -20.01 -4.43 18.37
N ALA A 324 -18.87 -4.81 18.97
CA ALA A 324 -18.24 -4.07 20.07
C ALA A 324 -17.77 -2.68 19.67
N LYS A 325 -17.42 -2.47 18.38
CA LYS A 325 -17.11 -1.14 17.82
C LYS A 325 -18.35 -0.35 17.38
N GLY A 326 -19.56 -0.84 17.64
CA GLY A 326 -20.81 -0.20 17.24
C GLY A 326 -21.17 -0.35 15.76
N GLY A 327 -20.42 -1.20 15.02
CA GLY A 327 -20.70 -1.52 13.64
C GLY A 327 -21.72 -2.66 13.49
N LYS A 328 -22.01 -3.01 12.24
CA LYS A 328 -22.91 -4.11 11.88
C LYS A 328 -22.26 -5.01 10.84
N MET A 329 -22.55 -6.30 10.90
CA MET A 329 -22.21 -7.19 9.80
C MET A 329 -23.12 -6.86 8.60
N PRO A 330 -22.59 -6.92 7.36
CA PRO A 330 -23.41 -6.75 6.18
C PRO A 330 -24.47 -7.85 6.09
N GLU A 331 -25.62 -7.53 5.49
CA GLU A 331 -26.66 -8.50 5.18
C GLU A 331 -26.07 -9.64 4.30
N PRO A 332 -26.52 -10.89 4.49
CA PRO A 332 -26.08 -12.00 3.64
C PRO A 332 -26.26 -11.66 2.14
N ASN A 333 -25.23 -11.93 1.33
CA ASN A 333 -25.20 -11.66 -0.11
C ASN A 333 -25.20 -10.17 -0.52
N LYS A 334 -25.06 -9.23 0.41
CA LYS A 334 -24.80 -7.83 0.05
C LYS A 334 -23.35 -7.69 -0.45
N PRO A 335 -23.11 -7.16 -1.67
CA PRO A 335 -21.77 -6.82 -2.11
C PRO A 335 -21.11 -5.82 -1.16
N SER A 336 -19.80 -5.96 -0.98
CA SER A 336 -18.96 -4.94 -0.36
C SER A 336 -19.13 -3.62 -1.10
N ALA A 337 -19.04 -2.50 -0.37
CA ALA A 337 -19.03 -1.19 -0.97
C ALA A 337 -17.97 -1.15 -2.07
N ALA A 338 -18.38 -0.66 -3.25
CA ALA A 338 -17.46 -0.41 -4.34
C ALA A 338 -16.34 0.51 -3.83
N ALA A 339 -15.13 0.33 -4.35
CA ALA A 339 -14.07 1.29 -4.13
C ALA A 339 -14.60 2.68 -4.52
N PRO A 340 -14.43 3.73 -3.68
CA PRO A 340 -14.90 5.06 -4.03
C PRO A 340 -14.22 5.51 -5.33
N ALA A 341 -14.91 6.36 -6.10
CA ALA A 341 -14.33 6.98 -7.29
C ALA A 341 -13.05 7.73 -6.91
N GLN A 342 -12.07 7.77 -7.82
CA GLN A 342 -10.83 8.50 -7.58
C GLN A 342 -11.16 9.98 -7.37
N PRO A 343 -10.57 10.65 -6.37
CA PRO A 343 -10.69 12.09 -6.25
C PRO A 343 -10.21 12.75 -7.55
N GLY A 344 -11.10 13.49 -8.22
CA GLY A 344 -10.80 14.13 -9.51
C GLY A 344 -10.98 13.25 -10.75
N SER A 345 -11.54 12.03 -10.65
CA SER A 345 -12.04 11.35 -11.85
C SER A 345 -13.39 11.94 -12.23
N ASP A 346 -13.46 12.63 -13.37
CA ASP A 346 -14.75 13.06 -13.92
C ASP A 346 -15.59 11.81 -14.21
N ALA A 347 -16.82 11.79 -13.69
CA ALA A 347 -17.77 10.68 -13.89
C ALA A 347 -18.14 10.47 -15.38
N ALA A 348 -17.68 11.35 -16.28
CA ALA A 348 -17.90 11.29 -17.72
C ALA A 348 -17.04 10.23 -18.45
N ASP A 349 -15.87 9.85 -17.92
CA ASP A 349 -14.95 8.93 -18.60
C ASP A 349 -15.42 7.46 -18.56
N ASN A 350 -16.39 7.13 -17.70
CA ASN A 350 -16.94 5.77 -17.57
C ASN A 350 -18.19 5.53 -18.45
N ALA A 351 -18.64 6.52 -19.22
CA ALA A 351 -19.88 6.42 -20.03
C ALA A 351 -19.64 6.13 -21.52
N THR A 352 -18.40 6.06 -22.00
CA THR A 352 -18.08 5.97 -23.44
C THR A 352 -17.14 4.82 -23.81
N ALA A 353 -17.13 3.73 -23.05
CA ALA A 353 -16.36 2.52 -23.41
C ALA A 353 -17.04 1.65 -24.49
N GLU A 354 -17.73 2.28 -25.45
CA GLU A 354 -18.10 1.70 -26.73
C GLU A 354 -17.75 2.72 -27.82
N ASP A 355 -16.93 2.29 -28.78
CA ASP A 355 -16.43 2.96 -29.99
C ASP A 355 -15.01 3.60 -29.96
N GLU A 356 -14.27 3.27 -31.02
CA GLU A 356 -12.82 3.23 -31.16
C GLU A 356 -12.09 4.57 -31.41
N ASP A 357 -10.75 4.46 -31.32
CA ASP A 357 -9.68 5.25 -31.95
C ASP A 357 -9.25 6.60 -31.33
N GLY A 358 -8.05 6.58 -30.73
CA GLY A 358 -7.17 7.75 -30.65
C GLY A 358 -7.02 8.45 -29.29
N LEU A 359 -6.60 7.74 -28.24
CA LEU A 359 -6.16 8.38 -26.99
C LEU A 359 -4.74 8.96 -27.14
N VAL A 360 -4.67 10.27 -27.37
CA VAL A 360 -3.45 11.09 -27.19
C VAL A 360 -3.35 11.51 -25.72
N ASN A 361 -2.25 11.13 -25.07
CA ASN A 361 -1.89 11.50 -23.70
C ASN A 361 -1.91 13.03 -23.50
N ALA A 362 -2.85 13.55 -22.72
CA ALA A 362 -2.75 14.89 -22.16
C ALA A 362 -1.82 14.83 -20.92
N ILE A 363 -0.59 15.30 -21.09
CA ILE A 363 0.33 15.57 -19.99
C ILE A 363 -0.13 16.88 -19.34
N VAL A 364 -0.73 16.79 -18.15
CA VAL A 364 -0.91 17.95 -17.28
C VAL A 364 0.40 18.13 -16.50
N GLU A 365 1.15 19.19 -16.79
CA GLU A 365 2.30 19.58 -15.99
C GLU A 365 1.86 19.94 -14.56
N PRO A 366 2.53 19.46 -13.50
CA PRO A 366 2.25 19.88 -12.14
C PRO A 366 2.73 21.33 -11.93
N ALA A 367 1.91 22.12 -11.24
CA ALA A 367 2.26 23.46 -10.81
C ALA A 367 3.52 23.43 -9.93
N THR A 368 4.54 24.19 -10.33
CA THR A 368 5.75 24.40 -9.53
C THR A 368 5.44 25.38 -8.41
N THR A 369 5.41 24.91 -7.16
CA THR A 369 5.43 25.79 -5.99
C THR A 369 6.82 25.73 -5.35
N ASN A 370 7.66 26.68 -5.72
CA ASN A 370 8.88 26.98 -4.97
C ASN A 370 8.49 27.77 -3.71
N GLN A 371 7.98 27.09 -2.69
CA GLN A 371 7.94 27.65 -1.35
C GLN A 371 9.12 27.08 -0.56
N ALA A 372 10.13 27.92 -0.34
CA ALA A 372 11.24 27.60 0.52
C ALA A 372 10.74 27.34 1.94
N ALA A 373 11.22 26.26 2.56
CA ALA A 373 11.02 25.98 3.98
C ALA A 373 11.60 27.17 4.77
N THR A 374 10.72 27.96 5.39
CA THR A 374 11.16 28.98 6.33
C THR A 374 11.59 28.26 7.61
N GLY A 375 12.85 28.49 7.98
CA GLY A 375 13.47 27.91 9.16
C GLY A 375 12.74 28.35 10.43
N ASN A 376 12.51 27.38 11.31
CA ASN A 376 12.03 27.66 12.65
C ASN A 376 13.24 28.06 13.51
N THR A 377 13.39 29.36 13.76
CA THR A 377 14.26 29.92 14.80
C THR A 377 13.50 29.96 16.12
N ASP A 378 14.09 29.34 17.14
CA ASP A 378 14.03 29.63 18.58
C ASP A 378 12.67 29.52 19.31
N ASN A 379 12.51 28.50 20.16
CA ASN A 379 12.84 28.50 21.62
C ASN A 379 12.33 27.22 22.29
#